data_AF-A0A813SDN5-F1
#
_entry.id   AF-A0A813SDN5-F1
#
_cell.length_a   1.000
_cell.length_b   1.000
_cell.length_c   1.000
_cell.angle_alpha   90.00
_cell.angle_beta   90.00
_cell.angle_gamma   90.00
#
_symmetry.space_group_name_H-M   'P 1'
#
loop_
_entity.id
_entity.type
_entity.pdbx_description
1 polymer ?
#
loop_
_entity_poly.entity_id
_entity_poly.type
_entity_poly.pdbx_seq_one_letter_code
_entity_poly.pdbx_strand_id
1 'polypeptide(L)'
;MAATNEELSDSSVTDDDDNEEMLMKEEIANILSLDGNEHKDDIVNSILYDGRQTLVEYREDIIPKIYKETMDNNNSPLMLSLKQHFEKTLQARFSEDSPWFVTFLREYKEGENHDLYDRVMSRIVDGGDCTKNFAMLSIPLQLLFEGLDDECMKEGDVFDHLWSTITNDGLQSIKKFSDYIIKSVMDEQLKSGSTLFRAVREYYRDEVVSSLNQCNITNKRNIYESALDDVAEHGWLGDVKSIKDDITPRAHRMLLEELRSFHEKAQPPADDKSKAMEDNSGQKTTSDSKDTSSEKAKGNEEQKTLFHGMDATEKEIFMLINKHRQHHGLPSLEPSVNLAYVAHTHAVDIIENNPDVAGGNMHSWSNKGKWKAVRYTPDHRQGQLMWSKPTEISNYKFNGFEISFGHLHPLRKTSSVTPTEAVNSWKSSSGHNAVMIQQGIWQHPPMKAMGVGVYKGYACTWFGQEKDTFPTPS
;
A
#
# COMPACT_ATOMS: atom_id res chain seq x y z
N MET A 1 -44.15 58.46 12.57
CA MET A 1 -42.88 57.80 12.95
C MET A 1 -43.19 56.32 13.04
N ALA A 2 -43.17 55.60 11.91
CA ALA A 2 -41.98 55.03 11.27
C ALA A 2 -41.29 53.99 12.18
N ALA A 3 -41.56 52.71 11.94
CA ALA A 3 -40.57 51.72 11.55
C ALA A 3 -41.28 50.35 11.40
N THR A 4 -41.46 49.93 10.14
CA THR A 4 -41.71 48.55 9.75
C THR A 4 -40.39 47.80 9.86
N ASN A 5 -40.32 46.78 10.72
CA ASN A 5 -39.23 45.80 10.72
C ASN A 5 -39.50 44.83 9.57
N GLU A 6 -38.71 44.95 8.49
CA GLU A 6 -38.46 43.85 7.56
C GLU A 6 -37.61 42.80 8.29
N GLU A 7 -38.18 41.63 8.52
CA GLU A 7 -37.41 40.40 8.72
C GLU A 7 -36.68 40.10 7.41
N LEU A 8 -35.38 40.36 7.39
CA LEU A 8 -34.47 39.84 6.37
C LEU A 8 -34.36 38.33 6.57
N SER A 9 -34.97 37.59 5.65
CA SER A 9 -34.87 36.15 5.49
C SER A 9 -33.42 35.75 5.25
N ASP A 10 -32.89 34.97 6.19
CA ASP A 10 -31.64 34.21 6.07
C ASP A 10 -31.90 32.94 5.22
N SER A 11 -32.20 33.12 3.93
CA SER A 11 -32.53 32.03 3.00
C SER A 11 -31.68 32.00 1.74
N SER A 12 -30.65 32.85 1.62
CA SER A 12 -29.91 32.98 0.36
C SER A 12 -28.66 32.10 0.25
N VAL A 13 -28.34 31.28 1.25
CA VAL A 13 -27.13 30.42 1.21
C VAL A 13 -27.47 29.01 0.72
N THR A 14 -28.69 28.52 0.94
CA THR A 14 -29.11 27.16 0.53
C THR A 14 -29.58 27.09 -0.93
N ASP A 15 -30.21 28.15 -1.43
CA ASP A 15 -30.80 28.15 -2.77
C ASP A 15 -29.76 28.18 -3.91
N ASP A 16 -28.57 28.74 -3.66
CA ASP A 16 -27.49 28.82 -4.66
C ASP A 16 -26.69 27.50 -4.73
N ASP A 17 -26.41 26.85 -3.60
CA ASP A 17 -25.70 25.56 -3.56
C ASP A 17 -26.55 24.41 -4.14
N ASP A 18 -27.85 24.37 -3.82
CA ASP A 18 -28.78 23.38 -4.38
C ASP A 18 -28.92 23.54 -5.91
N ASN A 19 -28.84 24.78 -6.41
CA ASN A 19 -28.91 25.09 -7.83
C ASN A 19 -27.59 24.72 -8.56
N GLU A 20 -26.43 24.94 -7.93
CA GLU A 20 -25.14 24.49 -8.48
C GLU A 20 -25.03 22.96 -8.55
N GLU A 21 -25.46 22.25 -7.51
CA GLU A 21 -25.47 20.78 -7.51
C GLU A 21 -26.41 20.23 -8.59
N MET A 22 -27.60 20.83 -8.75
CA MET A 22 -28.54 20.45 -9.81
C MET A 22 -27.95 20.66 -11.21
N LEU A 23 -27.29 21.80 -11.45
CA LEU A 23 -26.62 22.10 -12.72
C LEU A 23 -25.50 21.09 -13.02
N MET A 24 -24.73 20.71 -11.99
CA MET A 24 -23.68 19.71 -12.11
C MET A 24 -24.23 18.32 -12.46
N LYS A 25 -25.33 17.92 -11.83
CA LYS A 25 -26.02 16.65 -12.11
C LYS A 25 -26.51 16.59 -13.56
N GLU A 26 -27.10 17.69 -14.06
CA GLU A 26 -27.51 17.80 -15.45
C GLU A 26 -26.31 17.82 -16.41
N GLU A 27 -25.20 18.48 -16.07
CA GLU A 27 -23.98 18.45 -16.88
C GLU A 27 -23.44 17.02 -17.05
N ILE A 28 -23.33 16.25 -15.96
CA ILE A 28 -22.90 14.84 -16.01
C ILE A 28 -23.86 14.02 -16.87
N ALA A 29 -25.17 14.18 -16.67
CA ALA A 29 -26.17 13.45 -17.44
C ALA A 29 -26.07 13.74 -18.94
N ASN A 30 -25.81 14.99 -19.32
CA ASN A 30 -25.58 15.39 -20.71
C ASN A 30 -24.30 14.78 -21.28
N ILE A 31 -23.18 14.81 -20.52
CA ILE A 31 -21.90 14.22 -20.94
C ILE A 31 -22.07 12.71 -21.21
N LEU A 32 -22.83 12.01 -20.37
CA LEU A 32 -23.07 10.58 -20.49
C LEU A 32 -24.24 10.23 -21.44
N SER A 33 -24.96 11.23 -21.95
CA SER A 33 -26.16 11.07 -22.78
C SER A 33 -27.21 10.16 -22.13
N LEU A 34 -27.53 10.44 -20.86
CA LEU A 34 -28.49 9.67 -20.05
C LEU A 34 -29.96 10.12 -20.23
N ASP A 35 -30.27 10.86 -21.30
CA ASP A 35 -31.62 11.34 -21.56
C ASP A 35 -32.61 10.17 -21.72
N GLY A 36 -33.59 10.10 -20.81
CA GLY A 36 -34.57 9.02 -20.78
C GLY A 36 -34.05 7.68 -20.27
N ASN A 37 -32.83 7.65 -19.70
CA ASN A 37 -32.30 6.48 -19.00
C ASN A 37 -32.97 6.35 -17.61
N GLU A 38 -33.49 5.18 -17.28
CA GLU A 38 -34.20 4.92 -16.02
C GLU A 38 -33.27 4.94 -14.79
N HIS A 39 -31.97 4.71 -14.99
CA HIS A 39 -30.91 4.75 -13.98
C HIS A 39 -30.16 6.10 -13.95
N LYS A 40 -30.63 7.15 -14.64
CA LYS A 40 -29.94 8.46 -14.74
C LYS A 40 -29.48 8.97 -13.36
N ASP A 41 -30.40 9.03 -12.40
CA ASP A 41 -30.11 9.61 -11.09
C ASP A 41 -29.15 8.74 -10.27
N ASP A 42 -29.29 7.40 -10.37
CA ASP A 42 -28.41 6.45 -9.68
C ASP A 42 -26.98 6.55 -10.21
N ILE A 43 -26.82 6.60 -11.54
CA ILE A 43 -25.53 6.77 -12.21
C ILE A 43 -24.87 8.09 -11.78
N VAL A 44 -25.59 9.20 -11.88
CA VAL A 44 -25.06 10.53 -11.57
C VAL A 44 -24.65 10.64 -10.10
N ASN A 45 -25.51 10.17 -9.18
CA ASN A 45 -25.20 10.20 -7.75
C ASN A 45 -24.00 9.31 -7.43
N SER A 46 -23.95 8.08 -7.96
CA SER A 46 -22.83 7.17 -7.72
C SER A 46 -21.50 7.80 -8.15
N ILE A 47 -21.44 8.44 -9.32
CA ILE A 47 -20.19 9.07 -9.77
C ILE A 47 -19.78 10.27 -8.89
N LEU A 48 -20.76 11.06 -8.43
CA LEU A 48 -20.49 12.22 -7.58
C LEU A 48 -19.95 11.82 -6.20
N TYR A 49 -20.39 10.69 -5.64
CA TYR A 49 -19.96 10.22 -4.32
C TYR A 49 -18.79 9.24 -4.36
N ASP A 50 -18.84 8.27 -5.28
CA ASP A 50 -17.95 7.11 -5.34
C ASP A 50 -16.95 7.20 -6.51
N GLY A 51 -17.01 8.27 -7.30
CA GLY A 51 -16.05 8.58 -8.35
C GLY A 51 -16.32 7.87 -9.67
N ARG A 52 -15.51 8.19 -10.68
CA ARG A 52 -15.74 7.73 -12.07
C ARG A 52 -15.74 6.20 -12.23
N GLN A 53 -14.97 5.46 -11.42
CA GLN A 53 -14.85 4.00 -11.58
C GLN A 53 -16.17 3.25 -11.35
N THR A 54 -17.15 3.84 -10.65
CA THR A 54 -18.48 3.21 -10.50
C THR A 54 -19.23 3.09 -11.82
N LEU A 55 -18.84 3.84 -12.85
CA LEU A 55 -19.36 3.66 -14.21
C LEU A 55 -19.24 2.23 -14.74
N VAL A 56 -18.29 1.44 -14.24
CA VAL A 56 -18.16 0.02 -14.59
C VAL A 56 -19.44 -0.76 -14.28
N GLU A 57 -20.16 -0.40 -13.22
CA GLU A 57 -21.42 -1.04 -12.81
C GLU A 57 -22.58 -0.70 -13.76
N TYR A 58 -22.51 0.47 -14.40
CA TYR A 58 -23.54 1.01 -15.29
C TYR A 58 -23.13 0.95 -16.77
N ARG A 59 -22.20 0.06 -17.11
CA ARG A 59 -21.62 -0.02 -18.46
C ARG A 59 -22.67 -0.28 -19.54
N GLU A 60 -23.69 -1.08 -19.23
CA GLU A 60 -24.76 -1.44 -20.18
C GLU A 60 -25.81 -0.33 -20.33
N ASP A 61 -25.85 0.62 -19.38
CA ASP A 61 -26.76 1.77 -19.38
C ASP A 61 -26.21 2.95 -20.19
N ILE A 62 -24.93 2.90 -20.59
CA ILE A 62 -24.23 3.99 -21.27
C ILE A 62 -23.86 3.57 -22.68
N ILE A 63 -24.02 4.49 -23.64
CA ILE A 63 -23.63 4.26 -25.03
C ILE A 63 -22.16 3.83 -25.08
N PRO A 64 -21.80 2.67 -25.67
CA PRO A 64 -20.45 2.10 -25.56
C PRO A 64 -19.32 3.01 -26.01
N LYS A 65 -19.57 3.87 -27.00
CA LYS A 65 -18.61 4.87 -27.47
C LYS A 65 -18.35 5.95 -26.42
N ILE A 66 -19.41 6.46 -25.79
CA ILE A 66 -19.35 7.48 -24.74
C ILE A 66 -18.67 6.89 -23.50
N TYR A 67 -19.07 5.68 -23.08
CA TYR A 67 -18.43 4.96 -21.99
C TYR A 67 -16.92 4.86 -22.21
N LYS A 68 -16.50 4.39 -23.40
CA LYS A 68 -15.09 4.25 -23.74
C LYS A 68 -14.34 5.59 -23.73
N GLU A 69 -14.89 6.62 -24.37
CA GLU A 69 -14.26 7.96 -24.42
C GLU A 69 -14.09 8.57 -23.03
N THR A 70 -15.07 8.35 -22.15
CA THR A 70 -15.08 8.85 -20.78
C THR A 70 -14.10 8.11 -19.85
N MET A 71 -13.97 6.78 -20.02
CA MET A 71 -13.08 5.94 -19.21
C MET A 71 -11.62 5.99 -19.66
N ASP A 72 -11.33 6.08 -20.96
CA ASP A 72 -9.96 6.00 -21.51
C ASP A 72 -9.17 7.32 -21.35
N ASN A 73 -9.83 8.44 -21.00
CA ASN A 73 -9.22 9.77 -21.01
C ASN A 73 -9.41 10.51 -19.67
N ASN A 74 -8.31 10.79 -18.97
CA ASN A 74 -8.31 11.57 -17.71
C ASN A 74 -8.57 13.08 -17.92
N ASN A 75 -8.61 13.52 -19.18
CA ASN A 75 -9.01 14.87 -19.60
C ASN A 75 -10.35 14.85 -20.33
N SER A 76 -11.19 13.83 -20.11
CA SER A 76 -12.55 13.81 -20.63
C SER A 76 -13.38 14.95 -19.99
N PRO A 77 -14.45 15.43 -20.67
CA PRO A 77 -15.37 16.40 -20.06
C PRO A 77 -15.85 15.95 -18.68
N LEU A 78 -16.19 14.66 -18.52
CA LEU A 78 -16.61 14.13 -17.22
C LEU A 78 -15.54 14.32 -16.15
N MET A 79 -14.28 13.96 -16.44
CA MET A 79 -13.20 14.11 -15.45
C MET A 79 -12.96 15.55 -15.06
N LEU A 80 -13.08 16.49 -16.01
CA LEU A 80 -12.94 17.92 -15.72
C LEU A 80 -14.06 18.41 -14.81
N SER A 81 -15.32 18.07 -15.11
CA SER A 81 -16.47 18.45 -14.29
C SER A 81 -16.35 17.83 -12.90
N LEU A 82 -15.99 16.54 -12.79
CA LEU A 82 -15.84 15.88 -11.50
C LEU A 82 -14.70 16.47 -10.66
N LYS A 83 -13.55 16.81 -11.27
CA LYS A 83 -12.47 17.52 -10.58
C LYS A 83 -12.98 18.84 -9.97
N GLN A 84 -13.73 19.62 -10.74
CA GLN A 84 -14.30 20.88 -10.25
C GLN A 84 -15.27 20.67 -9.08
N HIS A 85 -16.17 19.69 -9.18
CA HIS A 85 -17.09 19.35 -8.12
C HIS A 85 -16.35 18.94 -6.84
N PHE A 86 -15.40 18.01 -6.96
CA PHE A 86 -14.64 17.50 -5.83
C PHE A 86 -13.81 18.60 -5.14
N GLU A 87 -13.20 19.50 -5.91
CA GLU A 87 -12.50 20.67 -5.38
C GLU A 87 -13.43 21.58 -4.57
N LYS A 88 -14.62 21.90 -5.11
CA LYS A 88 -15.62 22.68 -4.40
C LYS A 88 -16.06 22.00 -3.11
N THR A 89 -16.31 20.69 -3.14
CA THR A 89 -16.69 19.90 -1.96
C THR A 89 -15.60 19.92 -0.89
N LEU A 90 -14.34 19.77 -1.27
CA LEU A 90 -13.21 19.88 -0.32
C LEU A 90 -13.11 21.29 0.26
N GLN A 91 -13.28 22.33 -0.56
CA GLN A 91 -13.24 23.71 -0.10
C GLN A 91 -14.39 24.01 0.87
N ALA A 92 -15.62 23.65 0.54
CA ALA A 92 -16.79 23.83 1.40
C ALA A 92 -16.59 23.11 2.74
N ARG A 93 -16.15 21.84 2.69
CA ARG A 93 -15.97 21.00 3.88
C ARG A 93 -14.90 21.52 4.85
N PHE A 94 -13.79 22.05 4.35
CA PHE A 94 -12.62 22.35 5.19
C PHE A 94 -12.29 23.84 5.35
N SER A 95 -13.01 24.73 4.67
CA SER A 95 -12.74 26.18 4.71
C SER A 95 -12.86 26.79 6.11
N GLU A 96 -13.82 26.34 6.93
CA GLU A 96 -14.03 26.85 8.29
C GLU A 96 -13.08 26.20 9.31
N ASP A 97 -13.08 24.86 9.37
CA ASP A 97 -12.36 24.11 10.41
C ASP A 97 -10.86 23.95 10.14
N SER A 98 -10.45 23.95 8.87
CA SER A 98 -9.08 23.67 8.45
C SER A 98 -8.64 24.53 7.25
N PRO A 99 -8.62 25.87 7.38
CA PRO A 99 -8.29 26.79 6.29
C PRO A 99 -6.89 26.60 5.69
N TRP A 100 -6.00 25.97 6.45
CA TRP A 100 -4.67 25.59 5.97
C TRP A 100 -4.71 24.55 4.88
N PHE A 101 -5.65 23.61 4.94
CA PHE A 101 -5.76 22.53 3.99
C PHE A 101 -6.19 23.08 2.64
N VAL A 102 -7.20 23.96 2.64
CA VAL A 102 -7.64 24.68 1.44
C VAL A 102 -6.50 25.54 0.86
N THR A 103 -5.72 26.20 1.71
CA THR A 103 -4.56 26.99 1.27
C THR A 103 -3.49 26.11 0.63
N PHE A 104 -3.18 24.98 1.25
CA PHE A 104 -2.21 24.00 0.75
C PHE A 104 -2.63 23.43 -0.62
N LEU A 105 -3.89 23.06 -0.80
CA LEU A 105 -4.39 22.59 -2.10
C LEU A 105 -4.26 23.67 -3.17
N ARG A 106 -4.62 24.92 -2.85
CA ARG A 106 -4.51 26.05 -3.76
C ARG A 106 -3.06 26.31 -4.17
N GLU A 107 -2.12 26.25 -3.24
CA GLU A 107 -0.68 26.41 -3.53
C GLU A 107 -0.16 25.35 -4.51
N TYR A 108 -0.60 24.10 -4.37
CA TYR A 108 -0.25 23.04 -5.32
C TYR A 108 -0.94 23.22 -6.67
N LYS A 109 -2.20 23.65 -6.67
CA LYS A 109 -2.98 23.91 -7.89
C LYS A 109 -2.42 25.07 -8.70
N GLU A 110 -1.98 26.15 -8.05
CA GLU A 110 -1.53 27.39 -8.71
C GLU A 110 0.00 27.47 -8.86
N GLY A 111 0.74 26.58 -8.20
CA GLY A 111 2.19 26.58 -8.15
C GLY A 111 2.88 25.73 -9.22
N GLU A 112 4.20 25.57 -9.06
CA GLU A 112 5.05 24.81 -9.98
C GLU A 112 4.73 23.30 -10.02
N ASN A 113 3.96 22.80 -9.05
CA ASN A 113 3.55 21.40 -8.93
C ASN A 113 2.12 21.14 -9.45
N HIS A 114 1.56 22.02 -10.28
CA HIS A 114 0.20 21.86 -10.84
C HIS A 114 -0.03 20.49 -11.50
N ASP A 115 0.95 19.97 -12.25
CA ASP A 115 0.82 18.67 -12.91
C ASP A 115 0.70 17.52 -11.90
N LEU A 116 1.36 17.62 -10.75
CA LEU A 116 1.25 16.65 -9.68
C LEU A 116 -0.12 16.74 -9.00
N TYR A 117 -0.56 17.98 -8.73
CA TYR A 117 -1.89 18.24 -8.21
C TYR A 117 -2.98 17.62 -9.11
N ASP A 118 -2.91 17.86 -10.41
CA ASP A 118 -3.90 17.34 -11.36
C ASP A 118 -3.91 15.80 -11.40
N ARG A 119 -2.73 15.15 -11.29
CA ARG A 119 -2.65 13.68 -11.19
C ARG A 119 -3.29 13.14 -9.92
N VAL A 120 -2.97 13.72 -8.76
CA VAL A 120 -3.57 13.32 -7.47
C VAL A 120 -5.08 13.49 -7.52
N MET A 121 -5.55 14.65 -7.97
CA MET A 121 -6.99 14.91 -8.10
C MET A 121 -7.65 13.94 -9.09
N SER A 122 -6.98 13.60 -10.19
CA SER A 122 -7.49 12.59 -11.12
C SER A 122 -7.72 11.24 -10.42
N ARG A 123 -6.78 10.75 -9.60
CA ARG A 123 -6.94 9.47 -8.89
C ARG A 123 -8.07 9.51 -7.87
N ILE A 124 -8.15 10.60 -7.11
CA ILE A 124 -9.17 10.78 -6.08
C ILE A 124 -10.56 10.79 -6.71
N VAL A 125 -10.72 11.54 -7.80
CA VAL A 125 -11.97 11.61 -8.57
C VAL A 125 -12.30 10.28 -9.25
N ASP A 126 -11.28 9.54 -9.69
CA ASP A 126 -11.50 8.23 -10.30
C ASP A 126 -12.06 7.22 -9.29
N GLY A 127 -11.55 7.22 -8.05
CA GLY A 127 -11.93 6.27 -6.99
C GLY A 127 -12.88 6.77 -5.90
N GLY A 128 -13.41 8.00 -6.00
CA GLY A 128 -14.37 8.56 -5.03
C GLY A 128 -13.81 8.88 -3.66
N ASP A 129 -12.49 8.99 -3.52
CA ASP A 129 -11.83 8.96 -2.21
C ASP A 129 -11.87 10.30 -1.45
N CYS A 130 -12.48 11.35 -2.02
CA CYS A 130 -12.49 12.70 -1.43
C CYS A 130 -13.43 12.85 -0.23
N THR A 131 -14.44 11.98 -0.14
CA THR A 131 -15.48 12.06 0.89
C THR A 131 -15.10 11.28 2.15
N LYS A 132 -14.10 10.39 2.07
CA LYS A 132 -13.64 9.61 3.21
C LYS A 132 -13.05 10.50 4.29
N ASN A 133 -13.21 10.08 5.55
CA ASN A 133 -12.84 10.87 6.74
C ASN A 133 -11.38 11.32 6.80
N PHE A 134 -10.52 10.77 5.96
CA PHE A 134 -9.08 10.98 6.04
C PHE A 134 -8.49 11.78 4.87
N ALA A 135 -9.32 12.47 4.08
CA ALA A 135 -8.86 13.31 2.96
C ALA A 135 -7.77 14.32 3.36
N MET A 136 -7.86 14.89 4.57
CA MET A 136 -6.86 15.82 5.10
C MET A 136 -5.50 15.19 5.42
N LEU A 137 -5.40 13.86 5.43
CA LEU A 137 -4.14 13.14 5.53
C LEU A 137 -3.74 12.49 4.20
N SER A 138 -4.69 11.87 3.49
CA SER A 138 -4.39 11.13 2.26
C SER A 138 -3.93 12.05 1.13
N ILE A 139 -4.50 13.25 1.02
CA ILE A 139 -4.16 14.20 -0.03
C ILE A 139 -2.79 14.84 0.23
N PRO A 140 -2.47 15.37 1.43
CA PRO A 140 -1.13 15.87 1.69
C PRO A 140 -0.07 14.79 1.60
N LEU A 141 -0.35 13.55 2.02
CA LEU A 141 0.60 12.45 1.83
C LEU A 141 0.90 12.19 0.35
N GLN A 142 -0.11 12.14 -0.51
CA GLN A 142 0.10 11.99 -1.94
C GLN A 142 0.86 13.19 -2.51
N LEU A 143 0.43 14.43 -2.25
CA LEU A 143 1.09 15.62 -2.81
C LEU A 143 2.52 15.82 -2.33
N LEU A 144 2.83 15.52 -1.06
CA LEU A 144 4.16 15.69 -0.50
C LEU A 144 5.12 14.57 -0.92
N PHE A 145 4.61 13.36 -1.16
CA PHE A 145 5.46 12.18 -1.30
C PHE A 145 5.32 11.43 -2.65
N GLU A 146 4.39 11.78 -3.52
CA GLU A 146 4.25 11.15 -4.84
C GLU A 146 5.42 11.44 -5.80
N GLY A 147 6.15 12.54 -5.56
CA GLY A 147 7.37 12.88 -6.32
C GLY A 147 8.66 12.21 -5.81
N LEU A 148 8.56 11.28 -4.86
CA LEU A 148 9.71 10.64 -4.24
C LEU A 148 9.89 9.22 -4.79
N ASP A 149 10.89 9.10 -5.67
CA ASP A 149 11.31 7.92 -6.43
C ASP A 149 10.17 7.00 -6.94
N ASP A 150 9.73 7.37 -8.15
CA ASP A 150 8.57 7.00 -8.95
C ASP A 150 8.39 5.49 -9.29
N GLU A 151 9.02 4.55 -8.57
CA GLU A 151 8.67 3.11 -8.63
C GLU A 151 8.32 2.52 -7.27
N CYS A 152 8.91 2.99 -6.16
CA CYS A 152 8.64 2.40 -4.85
C CYS A 152 7.23 2.75 -4.34
N MET A 153 6.73 3.95 -4.64
CA MET A 153 5.39 4.39 -4.22
C MET A 153 4.26 3.95 -5.17
N LYS A 154 4.59 3.34 -6.32
CA LYS A 154 3.61 2.83 -7.29
C LYS A 154 3.12 1.43 -6.96
N GLU A 155 3.86 0.69 -6.14
CA GLU A 155 3.36 -0.52 -5.51
C GLU A 155 2.47 -0.09 -4.35
N GLY A 156 1.19 -0.47 -4.37
CA GLY A 156 0.21 -0.11 -3.34
C GLY A 156 0.72 -0.31 -1.90
N ASP A 157 1.62 -1.27 -1.72
CA ASP A 157 2.20 -1.62 -0.43
C ASP A 157 3.04 -0.50 0.23
N VAL A 158 3.75 0.37 -0.49
CA VAL A 158 4.61 1.38 0.16
C VAL A 158 3.81 2.59 0.64
N PHE A 159 2.86 3.07 -0.16
CA PHE A 159 1.96 4.13 0.29
C PHE A 159 1.08 3.63 1.43
N ASP A 160 0.55 2.40 1.34
CA ASP A 160 -0.22 1.78 2.41
C ASP A 160 0.63 1.56 3.67
N HIS A 161 1.91 1.20 3.52
CA HIS A 161 2.83 1.09 4.65
C HIS A 161 3.17 2.45 5.25
N LEU A 162 3.40 3.48 4.44
CA LEU A 162 3.62 4.85 4.90
C LEU A 162 2.40 5.37 5.65
N TRP A 163 1.21 5.19 5.06
CA TRP A 163 -0.07 5.49 5.67
C TRP A 163 -0.23 4.81 7.02
N SER A 164 -0.12 3.47 7.04
CA SER A 164 -0.29 2.67 8.24
C SER A 164 0.74 3.02 9.31
N THR A 165 1.99 3.26 8.91
CA THR A 165 3.05 3.63 9.87
C THR A 165 2.77 5.01 10.47
N ILE A 166 2.44 6.02 9.66
CA ILE A 166 2.18 7.38 10.17
C ILE A 166 0.91 7.42 11.04
N THR A 167 -0.14 6.68 10.65
CA THR A 167 -1.41 6.62 11.39
C THR A 167 -1.37 5.74 12.65
N ASN A 168 -0.32 4.93 12.84
CA ASN A 168 -0.12 4.15 14.06
C ASN A 168 0.99 4.70 14.97
N ASP A 169 2.12 5.09 14.38
CA ASP A 169 3.36 5.46 15.07
C ASP A 169 3.65 6.97 15.03
N GLY A 170 2.73 7.77 14.49
CA GLY A 170 2.83 9.23 14.41
C GLY A 170 3.85 9.75 13.41
N LEU A 171 4.00 11.06 13.36
CA LEU A 171 4.83 11.77 12.39
C LEU A 171 6.30 11.34 12.44
N GLN A 172 6.89 11.12 13.62
CA GLN A 172 8.30 10.76 13.75
C GLN A 172 8.65 9.44 13.05
N SER A 173 7.64 8.58 12.85
CA SER A 173 7.80 7.31 12.15
C SER A 173 8.19 7.47 10.68
N ILE A 174 7.97 8.65 10.08
CA ILE A 174 8.39 8.96 8.72
C ILE A 174 9.90 8.77 8.49
N LYS A 175 10.71 8.86 9.56
CA LYS A 175 12.16 8.57 9.51
C LYS A 175 12.47 7.15 9.03
N LYS A 176 11.54 6.20 9.22
CA LYS A 176 11.63 4.84 8.68
C LYS A 176 11.67 4.81 7.15
N PHE A 177 11.20 5.88 6.51
CA PHE A 177 11.18 6.08 5.06
C PHE A 177 12.26 7.06 4.59
N SER A 178 13.28 7.35 5.41
CA SER A 178 14.36 8.28 5.06
C SER A 178 15.19 7.85 3.84
N ASP A 179 15.14 6.58 3.46
CA ASP A 179 15.74 6.06 2.23
C ASP A 179 14.92 6.39 0.97
N TYR A 180 13.62 6.65 1.12
CA TYR A 180 12.69 6.98 0.04
C TYR A 180 12.41 8.49 -0.04
N ILE A 181 12.49 9.19 1.09
CA ILE A 181 12.11 10.59 1.19
C ILE A 181 13.35 11.48 1.15
N ILE A 182 13.36 12.44 0.23
CA ILE A 182 14.42 13.45 0.14
C ILE A 182 14.57 14.11 1.50
N LYS A 183 15.79 14.06 2.04
CA LYS A 183 16.09 14.50 3.40
C LYS A 183 15.58 15.92 3.71
N SER A 184 15.70 16.86 2.78
CA SER A 184 15.20 18.24 3.00
C SER A 184 13.68 18.30 3.14
N VAL A 185 12.94 17.48 2.37
CA VAL A 185 11.48 17.37 2.46
C VAL A 185 11.10 16.72 3.80
N MET A 186 11.78 15.64 4.18
CA MET A 186 11.55 14.98 5.46
C MET A 186 11.85 15.92 6.64
N ASP A 187 12.99 16.60 6.64
CA ASP A 187 13.40 17.54 7.68
C ASP A 187 12.43 18.73 7.78
N GLU A 188 11.81 19.14 6.67
CA GLU A 188 10.75 20.14 6.67
C GLU A 188 9.45 19.62 7.29
N GLN A 189 9.02 18.41 6.90
CA GLN A 189 7.80 17.81 7.42
C GLN A 189 7.92 17.37 8.89
N LEU A 190 9.13 17.12 9.40
CA LEU A 190 9.37 16.81 10.81
C LEU A 190 9.34 18.04 11.74
N LYS A 191 9.21 19.26 11.22
CA LYS A 191 9.08 20.47 12.05
C LYS A 191 7.69 20.54 12.67
N SER A 192 7.62 21.08 13.89
CA SER A 192 6.35 21.43 14.53
C SER A 192 5.54 22.37 13.63
N GLY A 193 4.29 22.01 13.35
CA GLY A 193 3.39 22.84 12.52
C GLY A 193 3.57 22.70 11.01
N SER A 194 4.36 21.72 10.54
CA SER A 194 4.42 21.37 9.11
C SER A 194 3.05 20.94 8.57
N THR A 195 2.88 20.95 7.25
CA THR A 195 1.65 20.46 6.60
C THR A 195 1.33 19.04 7.03
N LEU A 196 2.32 18.14 7.01
CA LEU A 196 2.11 16.76 7.42
C LEU A 196 1.80 16.64 8.92
N PHE A 197 2.45 17.42 9.78
CA PHE A 197 2.12 17.45 11.21
C PHE A 197 0.65 17.81 11.40
N ARG A 198 0.17 18.87 10.74
CA ARG A 198 -1.23 19.31 10.82
C ARG A 198 -2.19 18.24 10.29
N ALA A 199 -1.87 17.61 9.17
CA ALA A 199 -2.65 16.52 8.60
C ALA A 199 -2.79 15.33 9.55
N VAL A 200 -1.68 14.87 10.14
CA VAL A 200 -1.65 13.76 11.11
C VAL A 200 -2.40 14.13 12.39
N ARG A 201 -2.27 15.38 12.82
CA ARG A 201 -2.99 15.92 13.97
C ARG A 201 -4.50 15.88 13.79
N GLU A 202 -4.99 16.25 12.62
CA GLU A 202 -6.42 16.17 12.34
C GLU A 202 -6.92 14.72 12.23
N TYR A 203 -6.09 13.80 11.69
CA TYR A 203 -6.42 12.38 11.68
C TYR A 203 -6.68 11.82 13.09
N TYR A 204 -5.91 12.26 14.09
CA TYR A 204 -6.04 11.80 15.47
C TYR A 204 -7.09 12.55 16.30
N ARG A 205 -7.56 13.72 15.84
CA ARG A 205 -8.29 14.69 16.66
C ARG A 205 -9.51 14.09 17.34
N ASP A 206 -10.40 13.49 16.57
CA ASP A 206 -11.69 13.02 17.08
C ASP A 206 -11.52 11.96 18.16
N GLU A 207 -10.63 10.99 17.93
CA GLU A 207 -10.41 9.88 18.86
C GLU A 207 -9.63 10.31 20.12
N VAL A 208 -8.65 11.21 19.97
CA VAL A 208 -7.93 11.78 21.13
C VAL A 208 -8.89 12.61 21.99
N VAL A 209 -9.69 13.48 21.38
CA VAL A 209 -10.68 14.30 22.09
C VAL A 209 -11.74 13.42 22.76
N SER A 210 -12.23 12.39 22.07
CA SER A 210 -13.14 11.39 22.64
C SER A 210 -12.53 10.70 23.85
N SER A 211 -11.28 10.23 23.76
CA SER A 211 -10.57 9.54 24.85
C SER A 211 -10.37 10.44 26.06
N LEU A 212 -10.02 11.71 25.85
CA LEU A 212 -9.87 12.70 26.91
C LEU A 212 -11.21 12.95 27.64
N ASN A 213 -12.29 13.10 26.88
CA ASN A 213 -13.64 13.23 27.43
C ASN A 213 -14.05 12.00 28.25
N GLN A 214 -13.81 10.79 27.74
CA GLN A 214 -14.11 9.53 28.44
C GLN A 214 -13.30 9.39 29.75
N CYS A 215 -12.07 9.90 29.76
CA CYS A 215 -11.24 9.96 30.96
C CYS A 215 -11.63 11.07 31.96
N ASN A 216 -12.71 11.82 31.68
CA ASN A 216 -13.14 13.00 32.45
C ASN A 216 -12.05 14.08 32.58
N ILE A 217 -11.18 14.20 31.56
CA ILE A 217 -10.16 15.23 31.51
C ILE A 217 -10.80 16.48 30.89
N THR A 218 -10.81 17.61 31.60
CA THR A 218 -11.32 18.87 31.07
C THR A 218 -10.24 19.61 30.29
N ASN A 219 -10.59 20.26 29.19
CA ASN A 219 -9.66 21.09 28.41
C ASN A 219 -9.27 22.41 29.12
N LYS A 220 -8.53 22.31 30.22
CA LYS A 220 -7.90 23.47 30.88
C LYS A 220 -6.49 23.63 30.32
N ARG A 221 -6.03 24.88 30.16
CA ARG A 221 -4.65 25.18 29.69
C ARG A 221 -4.27 24.47 28.38
N ASN A 222 -5.22 24.23 27.48
CA ASN A 222 -5.00 23.55 26.19
C ASN A 222 -4.43 22.12 26.33
N ILE A 223 -4.84 21.38 27.37
CA ILE A 223 -4.51 19.96 27.54
C ILE A 223 -4.89 19.15 26.29
N TYR A 224 -6.02 19.44 25.64
CA TYR A 224 -6.47 18.66 24.48
C TYR A 224 -5.49 18.81 23.31
N GLU A 225 -5.07 20.04 23.06
CA GLU A 225 -4.14 20.37 21.99
C GLU A 225 -2.74 19.80 22.28
N SER A 226 -2.30 19.83 23.54
CA SER A 226 -1.00 19.28 23.95
C SER A 226 -0.97 17.75 23.84
N ALA A 227 -2.06 17.09 24.25
CA ALA A 227 -2.21 15.66 24.09
C ALA A 227 -2.22 15.24 22.62
N LEU A 228 -2.93 16.02 21.80
CA LEU A 228 -3.02 15.79 20.37
C LEU A 228 -1.66 16.00 19.68
N ASP A 229 -0.86 16.96 20.11
CA ASP A 229 0.50 17.16 19.62
C ASP A 229 1.39 15.95 19.92
N ASP A 230 1.36 15.43 21.16
CA ASP A 230 2.13 14.25 21.55
C ASP A 230 1.75 13.01 20.72
N VAL A 231 0.44 12.77 20.52
CA VAL A 231 -0.05 11.64 19.72
C VAL A 231 0.24 11.85 18.23
N ALA A 232 0.10 13.07 17.70
CA ALA A 232 0.47 13.37 16.33
C ALA A 232 1.96 13.14 16.07
N GLU A 233 2.82 13.44 17.04
CA GLU A 233 4.25 13.26 16.92
C GLU A 233 4.68 11.79 17.06
N HIS A 234 4.08 11.04 17.98
CA HIS A 234 4.58 9.74 18.43
C HIS A 234 3.61 8.55 18.25
N GLY A 235 2.39 8.80 17.76
CA GLY A 235 1.36 7.80 17.51
C GLY A 235 0.64 7.34 18.77
N TRP A 236 -0.23 6.33 18.59
CA TRP A 236 -1.10 5.80 19.64
C TRP A 236 -0.36 5.20 20.83
N LEU A 237 0.82 4.63 20.58
CA LEU A 237 1.67 4.04 21.61
C LEU A 237 2.63 5.06 22.24
N GLY A 238 2.62 6.30 21.74
CA GLY A 238 3.32 7.43 22.32
C GLY A 238 2.81 7.76 23.72
N ASP A 239 3.73 8.12 24.61
CA ASP A 239 3.35 8.59 25.96
C ASP A 239 2.96 10.08 25.88
N VAL A 240 1.83 10.44 26.48
CA VAL A 240 1.26 11.80 26.45
C VAL A 240 1.90 12.67 27.53
N LYS A 241 3.23 12.82 27.44
CA LYS A 241 4.08 13.39 28.48
C LYS A 241 3.76 14.85 28.77
N SER A 242 3.31 15.60 27.76
CA SER A 242 3.07 17.04 27.87
C SER A 242 2.00 17.39 28.91
N ILE A 243 1.03 16.50 29.12
CA ILE A 243 -0.11 16.75 30.03
C ILE A 243 0.02 16.03 31.37
N LYS A 244 1.08 15.25 31.57
CA LYS A 244 1.22 14.30 32.69
C LYS A 244 1.09 14.97 34.06
N ASP A 245 1.61 16.18 34.21
CA ASP A 245 1.58 16.94 35.45
C ASP A 245 0.29 17.76 35.63
N ASP A 246 -0.50 17.92 34.56
CA ASP A 246 -1.77 18.67 34.57
C ASP A 246 -3.00 17.76 34.82
N ILE A 247 -2.82 16.44 34.82
CA ILE A 247 -3.89 15.46 35.08
C ILE A 247 -3.54 14.49 36.22
N THR A 248 -4.54 13.77 36.74
CA THR A 248 -4.28 12.78 37.79
C THR A 248 -3.57 11.55 37.23
N PRO A 249 -2.72 10.84 38.03
CA PRO A 249 -2.07 9.61 37.58
C PRO A 249 -3.05 8.51 37.13
N ARG A 250 -4.27 8.50 37.69
CA ARG A 250 -5.34 7.58 37.29
C ARG A 250 -5.86 7.94 35.89
N ALA A 251 -6.19 9.21 35.66
CA ALA A 251 -6.68 9.68 34.36
C ALA A 251 -5.64 9.48 33.27
N HIS A 252 -4.35 9.75 33.56
CA HIS A 252 -3.25 9.49 32.63
C HIS A 252 -3.15 8.01 32.24
N ARG A 253 -3.29 7.09 33.20
CA ARG A 253 -3.26 5.65 32.90
C ARG A 253 -4.44 5.21 32.05
N MET A 254 -5.65 5.68 32.39
CA MET A 254 -6.85 5.38 31.62
C MET A 254 -6.74 5.92 30.19
N LEU A 255 -6.20 7.14 30.01
CA LEU A 255 -5.98 7.72 28.69
C LEU A 255 -5.03 6.87 27.84
N LEU A 256 -3.91 6.41 28.41
CA LEU A 256 -2.97 5.53 27.70
C LEU A 256 -3.61 4.17 27.33
N GLU A 257 -4.52 3.65 28.15
CA GLU A 257 -5.28 2.43 27.85
C GLU A 257 -6.27 2.66 26.70
N GLU A 258 -7.01 3.77 26.71
CA GLU A 258 -7.93 4.15 25.62
C GLU A 258 -7.17 4.33 24.28
N LEU A 259 -6.07 5.10 24.29
CA LEU A 259 -5.26 5.34 23.09
C LEU A 259 -4.68 4.04 22.52
N ARG A 260 -4.20 3.14 23.37
CA ARG A 260 -3.70 1.81 22.96
C ARG A 260 -4.80 0.96 22.29
N SER A 261 -6.05 1.10 22.72
CA SER A 261 -7.17 0.34 22.13
C SER A 261 -7.37 0.66 20.64
N PHE A 262 -7.07 1.89 20.21
CA PHE A 262 -7.15 2.27 18.79
C PHE A 262 -6.07 1.60 17.96
N HIS A 263 -4.84 1.51 18.49
CA HIS A 263 -3.77 0.76 17.84
C HIS A 263 -4.15 -0.72 17.69
N GLU A 264 -4.74 -1.34 18.72
CA GLU A 264 -5.15 -2.75 18.67
C GLU A 264 -6.29 -3.01 17.68
N LYS A 265 -7.24 -2.08 17.55
CA LYS A 265 -8.34 -2.14 16.56
C LYS A 265 -7.85 -1.94 15.12
N ALA A 266 -6.79 -1.16 14.93
CA ALA A 266 -6.20 -0.88 13.62
C ALA A 266 -5.36 -2.05 13.08
N GLN A 267 -5.02 -3.04 13.91
CA GLN A 267 -4.34 -4.26 13.47
C GLN A 267 -5.36 -5.28 12.92
N PRO A 268 -5.05 -5.99 11.81
CA PRO A 268 -5.87 -7.12 11.40
C PRO A 268 -5.94 -8.16 12.52
N PRO A 269 -7.10 -8.83 12.72
CA PRO A 269 -7.26 -9.77 13.81
C PRO A 269 -6.19 -10.85 13.76
N ALA A 270 -5.51 -11.07 14.89
CA ALA A 270 -4.56 -12.15 15.03
C ALA A 270 -5.28 -13.50 14.81
N ASP A 271 -4.79 -14.30 13.87
CA ASP A 271 -5.27 -15.66 13.65
C ASP A 271 -5.24 -16.45 14.97
N ASP A 272 -6.41 -16.83 15.46
CA ASP A 272 -6.63 -17.65 16.66
C ASP A 272 -6.05 -19.07 16.45
N LYS A 273 -4.75 -19.22 16.76
CA LYS A 273 -4.06 -20.53 16.83
C LYS A 273 -4.05 -21.09 18.26
N SER A 274 -5.17 -21.00 18.99
CA SER A 274 -5.20 -21.48 20.38
C SER A 274 -6.40 -22.35 20.75
N LYS A 275 -6.86 -23.23 19.86
CA LYS A 275 -7.83 -24.29 20.22
C LYS A 275 -7.71 -25.55 19.34
N ALA A 276 -6.57 -26.23 19.39
CA ALA A 276 -6.44 -27.61 18.90
C ALA A 276 -5.25 -28.36 19.52
N MET A 277 -5.13 -28.34 20.86
CA MET A 277 -4.23 -29.24 21.58
C MET A 277 -4.84 -29.59 22.94
N GLU A 278 -6.00 -30.23 22.93
CA GLU A 278 -6.54 -30.94 24.10
C GLU A 278 -7.62 -31.90 23.60
N ASP A 279 -7.18 -33.02 23.02
CA ASP A 279 -7.79 -34.35 23.21
C ASP A 279 -7.13 -35.34 22.25
N ASN A 280 -6.07 -36.01 22.72
CA ASN A 280 -5.93 -37.44 22.49
C ASN A 280 -4.82 -38.05 23.36
N SER A 281 -5.13 -38.30 24.63
CA SER A 281 -4.45 -39.34 25.41
C SER A 281 -5.45 -40.44 25.71
N GLY A 282 -5.40 -41.54 24.93
CA GLY A 282 -6.42 -42.58 25.02
C GLY A 282 -6.09 -43.84 24.22
N GLN A 283 -5.14 -44.62 24.73
CA GLN A 283 -5.02 -46.10 24.59
C GLN A 283 -4.88 -46.79 23.22
N LYS A 284 -3.66 -47.33 23.05
CA LYS A 284 -3.35 -48.79 23.04
C LYS A 284 -3.76 -49.64 21.82
N THR A 285 -2.77 -49.81 20.94
CA THR A 285 -2.32 -51.05 20.26
C THR A 285 -3.35 -52.14 19.95
N THR A 286 -3.55 -52.43 18.67
CA THR A 286 -3.31 -53.79 18.12
C THR A 286 -2.80 -53.68 16.70
N SER A 287 -1.93 -54.62 16.36
CA SER A 287 -1.20 -54.82 15.12
C SER A 287 -2.11 -55.12 13.92
N ASP A 288 -1.78 -54.56 12.76
CA ASP A 288 -1.44 -55.41 11.63
C ASP A 288 -0.54 -54.67 10.63
N SER A 289 0.57 -55.34 10.31
CA SER A 289 1.59 -54.87 9.39
C SER A 289 1.16 -55.10 7.95
N LYS A 290 1.23 -54.06 7.12
CA LYS A 290 1.60 -54.18 5.70
C LYS A 290 2.17 -52.86 5.20
N ASP A 291 3.47 -52.91 4.92
CA ASP A 291 4.19 -52.20 3.86
C ASP A 291 3.86 -50.70 3.62
N THR A 292 4.47 -49.81 4.41
CA THR A 292 4.46 -48.34 4.15
C THR A 292 5.85 -47.69 4.28
N SER A 293 6.91 -48.47 4.44
CA SER A 293 8.28 -47.97 4.59
C SER A 293 8.98 -47.66 3.26
N SER A 294 8.61 -48.30 2.15
CA SER A 294 9.24 -48.06 0.85
C SER A 294 8.67 -46.85 0.10
N GLU A 295 7.38 -46.54 0.26
CA GLU A 295 6.73 -45.37 -0.36
C GLU A 295 7.09 -44.05 0.35
N LYS A 296 7.20 -44.04 1.69
CA LYS A 296 7.67 -42.86 2.44
C LYS A 296 9.16 -42.55 2.20
N ALA A 297 10.00 -43.58 2.00
CA ALA A 297 11.41 -43.39 1.67
C ALA A 297 11.59 -42.86 0.24
N LYS A 298 10.86 -43.39 -0.74
CA LYS A 298 10.83 -42.87 -2.12
C LYS A 298 10.29 -41.45 -2.21
N GLY A 299 9.20 -41.13 -1.50
CA GLY A 299 8.63 -39.77 -1.49
C GLY A 299 9.58 -38.72 -0.87
N ASN A 300 10.34 -39.10 0.18
CA ASN A 300 11.35 -38.23 0.77
C ASN A 300 12.62 -38.10 -0.09
N GLU A 301 13.05 -39.14 -0.79
CA GLU A 301 14.17 -39.06 -1.73
C GLU A 301 13.81 -38.24 -2.97
N GLU A 302 12.63 -38.45 -3.57
CA GLU A 302 12.13 -37.67 -4.72
C GLU A 302 11.98 -36.18 -4.36
N GLN A 303 11.40 -35.84 -3.20
CA GLN A 303 11.32 -34.44 -2.74
C GLN A 303 12.71 -33.83 -2.45
N LYS A 304 13.67 -34.63 -1.95
CA LYS A 304 15.04 -34.16 -1.70
C LYS A 304 15.82 -33.94 -3.00
N THR A 305 15.55 -34.72 -4.05
CA THR A 305 16.12 -34.50 -5.39
C THR A 305 15.44 -33.36 -6.14
N LEU A 306 14.14 -33.16 -5.95
CA LEU A 306 13.33 -32.16 -6.66
C LEU A 306 13.70 -30.72 -6.23
N PHE A 307 13.96 -30.50 -4.94
CA PHE A 307 14.33 -29.19 -4.39
C PHE A 307 15.82 -29.05 -4.11
N HIS A 308 16.67 -29.68 -4.92
CA HIS A 308 18.12 -29.54 -4.76
C HIS A 308 18.53 -28.07 -4.87
N GLY A 309 19.27 -27.56 -3.88
CA GLY A 309 19.71 -26.16 -3.82
C GLY A 309 18.78 -25.19 -3.09
N MET A 310 17.67 -25.65 -2.51
CA MET A 310 16.81 -24.83 -1.63
C MET A 310 16.80 -25.38 -0.19
N ASP A 311 16.76 -24.50 0.80
CA ASP A 311 16.55 -24.81 2.22
C ASP A 311 15.07 -25.00 2.57
N ALA A 312 14.72 -25.15 3.85
CA ALA A 312 13.33 -25.36 4.26
C ALA A 312 12.44 -24.13 4.02
N THR A 313 12.94 -22.93 4.30
CA THR A 313 12.24 -21.65 4.12
C THR A 313 12.01 -21.38 2.65
N GLU A 314 13.04 -21.54 1.83
CA GLU A 314 13.00 -21.37 0.38
C GLU A 314 12.01 -22.35 -0.28
N LYS A 315 11.97 -23.61 0.18
CA LYS A 315 10.98 -24.60 -0.27
C LYS A 315 9.55 -24.22 0.11
N GLU A 316 9.33 -23.71 1.30
CA GLU A 316 8.00 -23.31 1.73
C GLU A 316 7.49 -22.12 0.92
N ILE A 317 8.34 -21.11 0.66
CA ILE A 317 8.02 -20.01 -0.25
C ILE A 317 7.67 -20.56 -1.64
N PHE A 318 8.48 -21.46 -2.19
CA PHE A 318 8.23 -22.08 -3.48
C PHE A 318 6.84 -22.75 -3.53
N MET A 319 6.50 -23.53 -2.48
CA MET A 319 5.22 -24.22 -2.40
C MET A 319 4.04 -23.24 -2.28
N LEU A 320 4.19 -22.16 -1.49
CA LEU A 320 3.16 -21.14 -1.31
C LEU A 320 2.88 -20.38 -2.62
N ILE A 321 3.91 -20.01 -3.38
CA ILE A 321 3.73 -19.39 -4.70
C ILE A 321 3.02 -20.35 -5.66
N ASN A 322 3.43 -21.62 -5.72
CA ASN A 322 2.78 -22.59 -6.59
C ASN A 322 1.33 -22.90 -6.17
N LYS A 323 1.02 -22.87 -4.88
CA LYS A 323 -0.36 -22.96 -4.38
C LYS A 323 -1.19 -21.75 -4.81
N HIS A 324 -0.62 -20.55 -4.76
CA HIS A 324 -1.28 -19.32 -5.23
C HIS A 324 -1.55 -19.37 -6.75
N ARG A 325 -0.59 -19.87 -7.54
CA ARG A 325 -0.78 -20.12 -8.98
C ARG A 325 -1.90 -21.12 -9.27
N GLN A 326 -1.92 -22.25 -8.57
CA GLN A 326 -2.97 -23.26 -8.71
C GLN A 326 -4.35 -22.69 -8.37
N HIS A 327 -4.46 -21.85 -7.33
CA HIS A 327 -5.69 -21.16 -6.98
C HIS A 327 -6.22 -20.27 -8.12
N HIS A 328 -5.32 -19.71 -8.93
CA HIS A 328 -5.64 -18.92 -10.13
C HIS A 328 -5.72 -19.76 -11.41
N GLY A 329 -5.80 -21.09 -11.30
CA GLY A 329 -5.93 -21.99 -12.45
C GLY A 329 -4.66 -22.15 -13.30
N LEU A 330 -3.51 -21.74 -12.79
CA LEU A 330 -2.23 -21.84 -13.51
C LEU A 330 -1.45 -23.10 -13.11
N PRO A 331 -0.65 -23.67 -14.04
CA PRO A 331 0.20 -24.80 -13.72
C PRO A 331 1.30 -24.41 -12.73
N SER A 332 1.68 -25.37 -11.88
CA SER A 332 2.85 -25.24 -11.02
C SER A 332 4.13 -25.14 -11.84
N LEU A 333 5.03 -24.28 -11.37
CA LEU A 333 6.39 -24.15 -11.89
C LEU A 333 7.26 -25.28 -11.34
N GLU A 334 8.24 -25.70 -12.13
CA GLU A 334 9.25 -26.69 -11.74
C GLU A 334 10.35 -26.01 -10.92
N PRO A 335 10.92 -26.66 -9.90
CA PRO A 335 12.08 -26.13 -9.20
C PRO A 335 13.32 -26.09 -10.08
N SER A 336 14.11 -25.03 -9.92
CA SER A 336 15.39 -24.83 -10.60
C SER A 336 16.50 -24.56 -9.60
N VAL A 337 17.52 -25.43 -9.60
CA VAL A 337 18.72 -25.27 -8.78
C VAL A 337 19.54 -24.05 -9.22
N ASN A 338 19.59 -23.77 -10.52
CA ASN A 338 20.33 -22.63 -11.05
C ASN A 338 19.67 -21.30 -10.69
N LEU A 339 18.34 -21.21 -10.82
CA LEU A 339 17.61 -20.01 -10.41
C LEU A 339 17.63 -19.82 -8.90
N ALA A 340 17.61 -20.90 -8.10
CA ALA A 340 17.78 -20.80 -6.65
C ALA A 340 19.16 -20.26 -6.28
N TYR A 341 20.21 -20.71 -6.98
CA TYR A 341 21.56 -20.19 -6.80
C TYR A 341 21.67 -18.70 -7.14
N VAL A 342 21.04 -18.26 -8.25
CA VAL A 342 20.96 -16.84 -8.63
C VAL A 342 20.26 -16.03 -7.55
N ALA A 343 19.09 -16.49 -7.10
CA ALA A 343 18.29 -15.84 -6.06
C ALA A 343 19.06 -15.70 -4.74
N HIS A 344 19.72 -16.78 -4.29
CA HIS A 344 20.50 -16.77 -3.05
C HIS A 344 21.71 -15.84 -3.18
N THR A 345 22.40 -15.89 -4.32
CA THR A 345 23.54 -15.00 -4.61
C THR A 345 23.12 -13.53 -4.53
N HIS A 346 21.93 -13.20 -5.05
CA HIS A 346 21.43 -11.82 -5.02
C HIS A 346 21.05 -11.37 -3.62
N ALA A 347 20.34 -12.22 -2.85
CA ALA A 347 19.98 -11.92 -1.48
C ALA A 347 21.23 -11.64 -0.62
N VAL A 348 22.31 -12.40 -0.83
CA VAL A 348 23.62 -12.13 -0.20
C VAL A 348 24.21 -10.80 -0.66
N ASP A 349 24.21 -10.54 -1.97
CA ASP A 349 24.76 -9.29 -2.52
C ASP A 349 24.05 -8.05 -1.95
N ILE A 350 22.72 -8.09 -1.83
CA ILE A 350 21.94 -7.00 -1.28
C ILE A 350 22.30 -6.71 0.18
N ILE A 351 22.39 -7.75 0.99
CA ILE A 351 22.65 -7.62 2.42
C ILE A 351 24.10 -7.20 2.71
N GLU A 352 25.06 -7.73 1.96
CA GLU A 352 26.49 -7.52 2.24
C GLU A 352 27.06 -6.28 1.53
N ASN A 353 26.52 -5.93 0.34
CA ASN A 353 27.09 -4.88 -0.50
C ASN A 353 26.17 -3.67 -0.73
N ASN A 354 24.91 -3.74 -0.28
CA ASN A 354 23.93 -2.65 -0.36
C ASN A 354 23.84 -1.98 -1.77
N PRO A 355 23.76 -2.72 -2.90
CA PRO A 355 23.55 -2.13 -4.22
C PRO A 355 22.18 -1.47 -4.39
N ASP A 356 21.24 -1.81 -3.51
CA ASP A 356 19.86 -1.33 -3.45
C ASP A 356 19.72 0.03 -2.74
N VAL A 357 20.82 0.64 -2.29
CA VAL A 357 20.81 1.98 -1.67
C VAL A 357 21.42 3.02 -2.61
N ALA A 358 21.23 4.30 -2.30
CA ALA A 358 21.80 5.44 -3.03
C ALA A 358 21.35 5.51 -4.52
N GLY A 359 20.03 5.42 -4.75
CA GLY A 359 19.40 5.54 -6.07
C GLY A 359 19.39 4.24 -6.90
N GLY A 360 19.56 3.10 -6.25
CA GLY A 360 19.18 1.79 -6.78
C GLY A 360 17.96 1.25 -6.03
N ASN A 361 17.35 0.19 -6.53
CA ASN A 361 16.30 -0.54 -5.81
C ASN A 361 16.70 -2.01 -5.57
N MET A 362 15.76 -2.79 -5.07
CA MET A 362 15.87 -4.21 -4.75
C MET A 362 16.25 -5.13 -5.92
N HIS A 363 16.22 -4.65 -7.17
CA HIS A 363 16.70 -5.37 -8.35
C HIS A 363 18.14 -4.99 -8.75
N SER A 364 18.81 -4.17 -7.94
CA SER A 364 20.19 -3.73 -8.20
C SER A 364 21.20 -4.82 -7.82
N TRP A 365 22.27 -4.90 -8.60
CA TRP A 365 23.38 -5.84 -8.44
C TRP A 365 24.69 -5.07 -8.31
N SER A 366 25.45 -5.36 -7.25
CA SER A 366 26.71 -4.68 -6.98
C SER A 366 27.81 -5.07 -7.98
N ASN A 367 28.96 -4.42 -7.90
CA ASN A 367 30.16 -4.79 -8.65
C ASN A 367 31.08 -5.78 -7.90
N LYS A 368 30.57 -6.47 -6.87
CA LYS A 368 31.37 -7.37 -6.01
C LYS A 368 31.36 -8.83 -6.44
N GLY A 369 30.62 -9.16 -7.49
CA GLY A 369 30.57 -10.51 -8.05
C GLY A 369 31.06 -10.63 -9.48
N LYS A 370 30.98 -11.86 -10.01
CA LYS A 370 31.33 -12.20 -11.40
C LYS A 370 30.13 -12.05 -12.33
N TRP A 371 29.47 -10.90 -12.26
CA TRP A 371 28.34 -10.51 -13.08
C TRP A 371 28.49 -9.04 -13.47
N LYS A 372 27.69 -8.57 -14.42
CA LYS A 372 27.68 -7.16 -14.79
C LYS A 372 26.93 -6.35 -13.72
N ALA A 373 27.57 -5.39 -13.07
CA ALA A 373 26.88 -4.54 -12.09
C ALA A 373 25.71 -3.77 -12.73
N VAL A 374 24.63 -3.61 -11.96
CA VAL A 374 23.38 -2.97 -12.37
C VAL A 374 22.90 -2.09 -11.23
N ARG A 375 22.70 -0.81 -11.50
CA ARG A 375 21.95 0.07 -10.58
C ARG A 375 20.55 0.18 -11.14
N TYR A 376 19.68 -0.72 -10.72
CA TYR A 376 18.36 -0.82 -11.30
C TYR A 376 17.56 0.45 -10.97
N THR A 377 17.10 1.13 -12.02
CA THR A 377 16.43 2.43 -11.92
C THR A 377 14.91 2.30 -12.00
N PRO A 378 14.17 3.23 -11.37
CA PRO A 378 12.70 3.35 -11.42
C PRO A 378 12.02 3.51 -12.78
N ASP A 379 12.73 3.35 -13.89
CA ASP A 379 12.16 3.42 -15.24
C ASP A 379 12.19 2.05 -15.94
N HIS A 380 12.54 1.00 -15.20
CA HIS A 380 12.85 -0.34 -15.67
C HIS A 380 13.76 -0.43 -16.92
N ARG A 381 14.48 0.64 -17.31
CA ARG A 381 15.30 0.65 -18.55
C ARG A 381 16.41 -0.39 -18.52
N GLN A 382 16.77 -0.85 -17.34
CA GLN A 382 17.81 -1.84 -17.09
C GLN A 382 17.27 -3.27 -16.96
N GLY A 383 15.97 -3.50 -17.25
CA GLY A 383 15.32 -4.80 -17.19
C GLY A 383 16.13 -5.92 -17.85
N GLN A 384 16.70 -5.68 -19.04
CA GLN A 384 17.54 -6.66 -19.74
C GLN A 384 18.79 -7.10 -18.97
N LEU A 385 19.37 -6.20 -18.17
CA LEU A 385 20.56 -6.51 -17.37
C LEU A 385 20.21 -7.33 -16.13
N MET A 386 19.00 -7.17 -15.57
CA MET A 386 18.46 -8.07 -14.56
C MET A 386 18.09 -9.42 -15.19
N TRP A 387 17.40 -9.42 -16.34
CA TRP A 387 16.92 -10.66 -16.95
C TRP A 387 18.02 -11.61 -17.40
N SER A 388 19.20 -11.09 -17.70
CA SER A 388 20.37 -11.89 -18.11
C SER A 388 21.15 -12.49 -16.94
N LYS A 389 20.85 -12.14 -15.69
CA LYS A 389 21.58 -12.64 -14.50
C LYS A 389 21.68 -14.15 -14.40
N PRO A 390 20.63 -14.94 -14.71
CA PRO A 390 20.76 -16.39 -14.71
C PRO A 390 21.87 -16.90 -15.65
N THR A 391 22.03 -16.28 -16.82
CA THR A 391 23.07 -16.65 -17.80
C THR A 391 24.47 -16.20 -17.39
N GLU A 392 24.57 -15.13 -16.59
CA GLU A 392 25.85 -14.62 -16.08
C GLU A 392 26.37 -15.44 -14.89
N ILE A 393 25.47 -15.91 -14.02
CA ILE A 393 25.80 -16.42 -12.69
C ILE A 393 25.69 -17.95 -12.60
N SER A 394 24.98 -18.59 -13.52
CA SER A 394 24.65 -20.01 -13.44
C SER A 394 24.70 -20.73 -14.79
N ASN A 395 24.38 -22.02 -14.80
CA ASN A 395 24.25 -22.79 -16.04
C ASN A 395 22.91 -22.57 -16.75
N TYR A 396 21.96 -21.84 -16.16
CA TYR A 396 20.69 -21.53 -16.80
C TYR A 396 20.89 -20.61 -18.02
N LYS A 397 20.55 -21.10 -19.22
CA LYS A 397 20.88 -20.43 -20.51
C LYS A 397 19.82 -19.46 -21.01
N PHE A 398 18.77 -19.23 -20.25
CA PHE A 398 17.64 -18.40 -20.63
C PHE A 398 17.50 -17.20 -19.69
N ASN A 399 16.69 -16.23 -20.10
CA ASN A 399 16.38 -15.11 -19.24
C ASN A 399 15.52 -15.56 -18.06
N GLY A 400 15.66 -14.84 -16.95
CA GLY A 400 14.80 -14.98 -15.78
C GLY A 400 14.19 -13.66 -15.35
N PHE A 401 13.14 -13.72 -14.55
CA PHE A 401 12.44 -12.56 -14.01
C PHE A 401 12.44 -12.63 -12.49
N GLU A 402 12.56 -11.50 -11.82
CA GLU A 402 12.71 -11.46 -10.38
C GLU A 402 11.53 -10.78 -9.69
N ILE A 403 11.17 -11.32 -8.53
CA ILE A 403 10.45 -10.59 -7.47
C ILE A 403 11.27 -10.67 -6.18
N SER A 404 11.27 -9.61 -5.38
CA SER A 404 12.08 -9.54 -4.18
C SER A 404 11.27 -9.01 -3.00
N PHE A 405 11.60 -9.50 -1.81
CA PHE A 405 11.05 -9.04 -0.54
C PHE A 405 12.20 -8.76 0.42
N GLY A 406 12.09 -7.69 1.21
CA GLY A 406 13.10 -7.33 2.17
C GLY A 406 12.49 -6.62 3.35
N HIS A 407 12.93 -6.97 4.55
CA HIS A 407 12.66 -6.16 5.73
C HIS A 407 13.31 -4.77 5.59
N LEU A 408 12.74 -3.78 6.28
CA LEU A 408 13.32 -2.45 6.35
C LEU A 408 14.73 -2.51 6.96
N HIS A 409 15.62 -1.63 6.50
CA HIS A 409 16.90 -1.42 7.17
C HIS A 409 16.65 -0.76 8.55
N PRO A 410 17.33 -1.16 9.65
CA PRO A 410 18.43 -2.12 9.74
C PRO A 410 18.01 -3.57 9.98
N LEU A 411 16.71 -3.82 10.19
CA LEU A 411 16.20 -5.14 10.58
C LEU A 411 16.65 -6.23 9.61
N ARG A 412 16.73 -5.93 8.30
CA ARG A 412 17.18 -6.88 7.27
C ARG A 412 18.50 -7.60 7.53
N LYS A 413 19.43 -7.01 8.29
CA LYS A 413 20.73 -7.64 8.63
C LYS A 413 20.67 -8.56 9.85
N THR A 414 19.56 -8.55 10.59
CA THR A 414 19.46 -9.23 11.90
C THR A 414 18.20 -10.09 12.05
N SER A 415 17.16 -9.84 11.26
CA SER A 415 15.96 -10.66 11.19
C SER A 415 16.06 -11.73 10.10
N SER A 416 15.15 -12.71 10.16
CA SER A 416 14.97 -13.72 9.11
C SER A 416 13.61 -13.51 8.47
N VAL A 417 13.51 -13.71 7.15
CA VAL A 417 12.22 -13.70 6.44
C VAL A 417 11.43 -14.96 6.80
N THR A 418 10.15 -14.82 7.13
CA THR A 418 9.23 -15.97 7.14
C THR A 418 8.61 -16.17 5.75
N PRO A 419 8.30 -17.42 5.36
CA PRO A 419 7.70 -17.69 4.05
C PRO A 419 6.39 -16.95 3.78
N THR A 420 5.55 -16.84 4.82
CA THR A 420 4.24 -16.17 4.72
C THR A 420 4.36 -14.66 4.58
N GLU A 421 5.33 -14.02 5.25
CA GLU A 421 5.57 -12.58 5.10
C GLU A 421 5.90 -12.23 3.65
N ALA A 422 6.88 -12.92 3.06
CA ALA A 422 7.31 -12.67 1.69
C ALA A 422 6.16 -12.89 0.69
N VAL A 423 5.47 -14.03 0.77
CA VAL A 423 4.41 -14.37 -0.20
C VAL A 423 3.18 -13.48 -0.03
N ASN A 424 2.79 -13.11 1.19
CA ASN A 424 1.67 -12.20 1.39
C ASN A 424 1.98 -10.80 0.86
N SER A 425 3.20 -10.29 1.06
CA SER A 425 3.65 -9.03 0.47
C SER A 425 3.64 -9.08 -1.06
N TRP A 426 4.14 -10.16 -1.67
CA TRP A 426 4.07 -10.29 -3.13
C TRP A 426 2.64 -10.41 -3.67
N LYS A 427 1.69 -10.93 -2.87
CA LYS A 427 0.28 -11.02 -3.26
C LYS A 427 -0.44 -9.67 -3.17
N SER A 428 -0.07 -8.81 -2.22
CA SER A 428 -0.64 -7.46 -2.07
C SER A 428 -0.12 -6.49 -3.13
N SER A 429 1.15 -6.62 -3.53
CA SER A 429 1.72 -5.83 -4.63
C SER A 429 1.22 -6.32 -5.99
N SER A 430 0.51 -5.46 -6.72
CA SER A 430 -0.05 -5.78 -8.05
C SER A 430 1.03 -6.20 -9.06
N GLY A 431 2.20 -5.56 -9.02
CA GLY A 431 3.35 -5.88 -9.87
C GLY A 431 3.92 -7.26 -9.59
N HIS A 432 4.23 -7.54 -8.32
CA HIS A 432 4.75 -8.85 -7.89
C HIS A 432 3.74 -9.98 -8.12
N ASN A 433 2.47 -9.74 -7.79
CA ASN A 433 1.40 -10.69 -8.02
C ASN A 433 1.27 -11.00 -9.52
N ALA A 434 1.28 -9.98 -10.38
CA ALA A 434 1.21 -10.17 -11.82
C ALA A 434 2.34 -11.04 -12.39
N VAL A 435 3.55 -11.00 -11.81
CA VAL A 435 4.63 -11.94 -12.17
C VAL A 435 4.27 -13.35 -11.71
N MET A 436 3.89 -13.53 -10.44
CA MET A 436 3.57 -14.84 -9.86
C MET A 436 2.46 -15.56 -10.63
N ILE A 437 1.41 -14.84 -11.04
CA ILE A 437 0.26 -15.37 -11.78
C ILE A 437 0.28 -15.03 -13.28
N GLN A 438 1.43 -14.63 -13.82
CA GLN A 438 1.64 -14.37 -15.26
C GLN A 438 0.53 -13.55 -15.93
N GLN A 439 0.19 -12.40 -15.34
CA GLN A 439 -0.79 -11.45 -15.89
C GLN A 439 -0.12 -10.30 -16.66
N GLY A 440 -0.90 -9.61 -17.49
CA GLY A 440 -0.43 -8.46 -18.26
C GLY A 440 0.76 -8.80 -19.16
N ILE A 441 1.84 -8.03 -19.04
CA ILE A 441 3.06 -8.21 -19.84
C ILE A 441 3.77 -9.55 -19.59
N TRP A 442 3.45 -10.25 -18.50
CA TRP A 442 4.07 -11.52 -18.09
C TRP A 442 3.36 -12.76 -18.65
N GLN A 443 2.26 -12.59 -19.41
CA GLN A 443 1.54 -13.69 -20.06
C GLN A 443 2.42 -14.43 -21.08
N HIS A 444 3.36 -13.73 -21.70
CA HIS A 444 4.24 -14.30 -22.71
C HIS A 444 5.70 -13.88 -22.52
N PRO A 445 6.65 -14.84 -22.53
CA PRO A 445 6.45 -16.29 -22.67
C PRO A 445 5.99 -16.96 -21.35
N PRO A 446 5.41 -18.16 -21.40
CA PRO A 446 5.06 -18.93 -20.21
C PRO A 446 6.29 -19.23 -19.36
N MET A 447 6.17 -19.08 -18.04
CA MET A 447 7.22 -19.46 -17.09
C MET A 447 7.09 -20.96 -16.81
N LYS A 448 8.22 -21.65 -16.74
CA LYS A 448 8.28 -23.11 -16.55
C LYS A 448 9.09 -23.51 -15.32
N ALA A 449 9.97 -22.63 -14.85
CA ALA A 449 10.86 -22.90 -13.74
C ALA A 449 10.82 -21.78 -12.70
N MET A 450 11.14 -22.10 -11.45
CA MET A 450 11.26 -21.16 -10.36
C MET A 450 12.38 -21.54 -9.41
N GLY A 451 13.12 -20.55 -8.91
CA GLY A 451 14.12 -20.70 -7.87
C GLY A 451 13.93 -19.64 -6.79
N VAL A 452 14.12 -20.01 -5.53
CA VAL A 452 13.97 -19.12 -4.38
C VAL A 452 15.29 -19.07 -3.63
N GLY A 453 15.65 -17.88 -3.14
CA GLY A 453 16.84 -17.65 -2.33
C GLY A 453 16.51 -16.73 -1.16
N VAL A 454 16.86 -17.13 0.05
CA VAL A 454 16.66 -16.33 1.26
C VAL A 454 18.01 -16.12 1.95
N TYR A 455 18.29 -14.87 2.35
CA TYR A 455 19.44 -14.56 3.17
C TYR A 455 19.11 -13.43 4.14
N LYS A 456 19.17 -13.75 5.45
CA LYS A 456 18.75 -12.87 6.55
C LYS A 456 17.32 -12.34 6.31
N GLY A 457 17.09 -11.04 6.42
CA GLY A 457 15.78 -10.43 6.22
C GLY A 457 15.49 -10.10 4.77
N TYR A 458 16.00 -10.90 3.82
CA TYR A 458 15.79 -10.70 2.39
C TYR A 458 15.48 -12.02 1.65
N ALA A 459 14.52 -11.97 0.73
CA ALA A 459 14.12 -13.10 -0.11
C ALA A 459 13.99 -12.68 -1.58
N CYS A 460 14.61 -13.43 -2.49
CA CYS A 460 14.47 -13.29 -3.94
C CYS A 460 13.76 -14.53 -4.50
N THR A 461 12.87 -14.34 -5.46
CA THR A 461 12.34 -15.43 -6.29
C THR A 461 12.58 -15.12 -7.76
N TRP A 462 13.14 -16.08 -8.48
CA TRP A 462 13.44 -16.00 -9.90
C TRP A 462 12.57 -16.97 -10.71
N PHE A 463 11.97 -16.47 -11.78
CA PHE A 463 11.10 -17.21 -12.69
C PHE A 463 11.78 -17.40 -14.05
N GLY A 464 11.85 -18.64 -14.52
CA GLY A 464 12.51 -19.02 -15.75
C GLY A 464 11.54 -19.34 -16.88
N GLN A 465 11.86 -18.91 -18.09
CA GLN A 465 11.09 -19.18 -19.32
C GLN A 465 11.15 -20.66 -19.73
N GLU A 466 12.23 -21.35 -19.38
CA GLU A 466 12.46 -22.75 -19.72
C GLU A 466 12.68 -23.61 -18.48
N LYS A 467 12.42 -24.92 -18.61
CA LYS A 467 12.74 -25.88 -17.55
C LYS A 467 14.25 -25.91 -17.32
N ASP A 468 14.64 -26.03 -16.05
CA ASP A 468 16.04 -26.24 -15.72
C ASP A 468 16.43 -27.69 -16.03
N THR A 469 17.47 -27.85 -16.83
CA THR A 469 17.98 -29.17 -17.25
C THR A 469 19.41 -29.42 -16.74
N PHE A 470 19.97 -28.48 -15.98
CA PHE A 470 21.32 -28.58 -15.44
C PHE A 470 21.28 -28.90 -13.95
N PRO A 471 21.89 -30.01 -13.50
CA PRO A 471 21.74 -30.50 -12.13
C PRO A 471 22.55 -29.70 -11.09
N THR A 472 23.46 -28.82 -11.51
CA THR A 472 24.32 -28.04 -10.62
C THR A 472 24.52 -26.59 -11.13
N PRO A 473 24.64 -25.61 -10.22
CA PRO A 473 25.12 -24.27 -10.54
C PRO A 473 26.55 -24.31 -11.12
N SER A 474 26.96 -23.24 -11.81
CA SER A 474 28.25 -23.14 -12.54
C SER A 474 29.48 -23.02 -11.65
#